data_AF-A0A5Q4EPX4-F1
#
_entry.id   AF-A0A5Q4EPX4-F1
#
_cell.length_a   1.000
_cell.length_b   1.000
_cell.length_c   1.000
_cell.angle_alpha   90.00
_cell.angle_beta   90.00
_cell.angle_gamma   90.00
#
_symmetry.space_group_name_H-M   'P 1'
#
loop_
_entity.id
_entity.type
_entity.pdbx_description
1 polymer ?
#
loop_
_entity_poly.entity_id
_entity_poly.type
_entity_poly.pdbx_seq_one_letter_code
_entity_poly.pdbx_strand_id
1 'polypeptide(L)'
;MHSSAWRDGGSGSEIPPVADDNAYDTLTELFLGEFGDCAHEADAPSDPEPQTRPAPSRAETPTPQRRPDKPTIEALVLGHLPVIAGPWAAQYAARQAEDDQRSVALLRLGAGQLSVELFAPRGDAIEVPRRTDDLHLALQEAARRTDRWILRVESTDEPSLATHPDVETITLLCGADEAAIVSSYRTIKSLATGENGLAESADAPAIRVAVMGAGGERADRACLKLRRAVDAFLGRPLDIAPPLERMAPAPSLRLYQAPVDLDATGLLTEIEDALRPTTAPTPASLRYTGDEVDTPAQAETPATPEHAGATAPNYRSMVDSTVDRTADVLLHAAPALHTQPGAVFSVHLKGLHTLTARCPYDEAVELALDGAGALHLLAEARPEALSAFAIVEEWARTHASLLAMTDEHARGMDTSAPAQRHLFTDSPKTVRRLLDTDVQVHLLAKTVVDGRDVLVSAALN
;
A
#
# COMPACT_ATOMS: atom_id res chain seq x y z
N MET A 1 29.68 -34.85 -64.95
CA MET A 1 28.60 -35.51 -64.18
C MET A 1 28.99 -35.40 -62.72
N HIS A 2 28.38 -34.69 -61.77
CA HIS A 2 27.19 -33.84 -61.60
C HIS A 2 27.67 -32.67 -60.71
N SER A 3 27.51 -31.40 -61.07
CA SER A 3 26.33 -30.54 -60.86
C SER A 3 25.64 -30.68 -59.49
N SER A 4 25.93 -29.76 -58.57
CA SER A 4 24.96 -29.33 -57.55
C SER A 4 25.14 -27.85 -57.26
N ALA A 5 24.05 -27.14 -57.51
CA ALA A 5 23.88 -25.70 -57.42
C ALA A 5 23.59 -25.29 -55.97
N TRP A 6 24.36 -24.33 -55.48
CA TRP A 6 23.98 -23.50 -54.34
C TRP A 6 23.32 -22.24 -54.91
N ARG A 7 22.05 -22.03 -54.59
CA ARG A 7 21.31 -20.81 -54.92
C ARG A 7 21.48 -19.81 -53.78
N ASP A 8 22.00 -18.63 -54.11
CA ASP A 8 21.90 -17.42 -53.31
C ASP A 8 20.43 -16.99 -53.21
N GLY A 9 19.89 -17.03 -51.99
CA GLY A 9 18.63 -16.40 -51.62
C GLY A 9 18.92 -15.18 -50.76
N GLY A 10 19.18 -14.04 -51.40
CA GLY A 10 19.31 -12.75 -50.73
C GLY A 10 17.96 -12.27 -50.20
N SER A 11 17.70 -12.57 -48.93
CA SER A 11 16.65 -11.94 -48.14
C SER A 11 17.16 -10.59 -47.65
N GLY A 12 16.84 -9.53 -48.39
CA GLY A 12 17.06 -8.16 -47.93
C GLY A 12 16.25 -7.89 -46.66
N SER A 13 16.92 -7.87 -45.52
CA SER A 13 16.36 -7.35 -44.27
C SER A 13 16.27 -5.84 -44.42
N GLU A 14 15.08 -5.32 -44.75
CA GLU A 14 14.76 -3.90 -44.62
C GLU A 14 14.96 -3.52 -43.15
N ILE A 15 15.96 -2.67 -42.90
CA ILE A 15 16.18 -2.03 -41.61
C ILE A 15 15.00 -1.08 -41.41
N PRO A 16 14.22 -1.21 -40.31
CA PRO A 16 13.14 -0.28 -40.04
C PRO A 16 13.69 1.17 -39.97
N PRO A 17 12.91 2.17 -40.40
CA PRO A 17 13.36 3.56 -40.43
C PRO A 17 13.80 4.00 -39.04
N VAL A 18 15.01 4.56 -38.99
CA VAL A 18 15.59 5.20 -37.80
C VAL A 18 14.60 6.25 -37.30
N ALA A 19 14.24 6.18 -36.01
CA ALA A 19 13.34 7.13 -35.37
C ALA A 19 13.82 8.57 -35.61
N ASP A 20 12.88 9.45 -35.98
CA ASP A 20 13.11 10.83 -36.39
C ASP A 20 13.83 11.63 -35.28
N ASP A 21 15.11 11.97 -35.48
CA ASP A 21 15.94 12.74 -34.55
C ASP A 21 15.28 14.09 -34.18
N ASN A 22 14.42 14.61 -35.06
CA ASN A 22 13.68 15.86 -34.86
C ASN A 22 12.67 15.81 -33.70
N ALA A 23 12.21 14.61 -33.33
CA ALA A 23 11.28 14.44 -32.21
C ALA A 23 11.95 14.72 -30.85
N TYR A 24 13.25 14.46 -30.71
CA TYR A 24 13.97 14.73 -29.47
C TYR A 24 14.33 16.20 -29.31
N ASP A 25 14.65 16.89 -30.41
CA ASP A 25 14.89 18.33 -30.39
C ASP A 25 13.61 19.12 -30.06
N THR A 26 12.45 18.71 -30.60
CA THR A 26 11.16 19.34 -30.25
C THR A 26 10.79 19.11 -28.79
N LEU A 27 11.07 17.93 -28.23
CA LEU A 27 10.88 17.66 -26.79
C LEU A 27 11.85 18.48 -25.94
N THR A 28 13.09 18.61 -26.40
CA THR A 28 14.12 19.41 -25.74
C THR A 28 13.70 20.88 -25.73
N GLU A 29 13.20 21.44 -26.83
CA GLU A 29 12.68 22.81 -26.87
C GLU A 29 11.41 22.98 -26.02
N LEU A 30 10.51 21.99 -25.98
CA LEU A 30 9.30 22.07 -25.15
C LEU A 30 9.59 22.01 -23.64
N PHE A 31 10.59 21.22 -23.23
CA PHE A 31 10.93 21.03 -21.82
C PHE A 31 12.04 21.98 -21.31
N LEU A 32 13.05 22.26 -22.15
CA LEU A 32 14.22 23.09 -21.82
C LEU A 32 14.19 24.47 -22.44
N GLY A 33 13.29 24.74 -23.40
CA GLY A 33 13.07 26.11 -23.85
C GLY A 33 12.74 26.95 -22.64
N GLU A 34 13.58 27.96 -22.37
CA GLU A 34 13.28 28.99 -21.39
C GLU A 34 11.89 29.52 -21.76
N PHE A 35 10.89 29.12 -20.98
CA PHE A 35 9.72 29.95 -20.81
C PHE A 35 10.28 31.21 -20.18
N GLY A 36 10.74 32.13 -21.02
CA GLY A 36 11.19 33.45 -20.59
C GLY A 36 10.14 33.92 -19.62
N ASP A 37 10.61 34.40 -18.46
CA ASP A 37 9.78 34.98 -17.43
C ASP A 37 8.78 35.92 -18.11
N CYS A 38 7.58 35.42 -18.40
CA CYS A 38 6.42 36.24 -18.70
C CYS A 38 5.95 36.81 -17.37
N ALA A 39 6.86 37.48 -16.66
CA ALA A 39 6.56 38.63 -15.85
C ALA A 39 6.14 39.75 -16.83
N HIS A 40 5.00 39.55 -17.49
CA HIS A 40 4.21 40.70 -17.89
C HIS A 40 3.77 41.34 -16.58
N GLU A 41 4.34 42.52 -16.28
CA GLU A 41 3.66 43.54 -15.49
C GLU A 41 2.24 43.68 -16.06
N ALA A 42 1.31 42.95 -15.45
CA ALA A 42 -0.10 43.14 -15.68
C ALA A 42 -0.47 44.42 -14.94
N ASP A 43 -0.78 45.45 -15.72
CA ASP A 43 -1.51 46.63 -15.26
C ASP A 43 -2.64 46.21 -14.30
N ALA A 44 -2.65 46.83 -13.13
CA ALA A 44 -3.59 46.56 -12.06
C ALA A 44 -5.04 46.73 -12.56
N PRO A 45 -5.90 45.69 -12.51
CA PRO A 45 -7.32 45.87 -12.70
C PRO A 45 -7.92 46.55 -11.47
N SER A 46 -8.75 47.55 -11.72
CA SER A 46 -9.48 48.33 -10.72
C SER A 46 -10.38 47.44 -9.84
N ASP A 47 -10.51 47.82 -8.56
CA ASP A 47 -11.32 47.17 -7.53
C ASP A 47 -12.72 46.76 -8.02
N PRO A 48 -13.12 45.48 -7.88
CA PRO A 48 -14.51 45.08 -8.06
C PRO A 48 -15.35 45.43 -6.81
N GLU A 49 -16.54 45.99 -7.06
CA GLU A 49 -17.58 46.24 -6.05
C GLU A 49 -17.89 45.02 -5.17
N PRO A 50 -18.23 45.23 -3.88
CA PRO A 50 -18.55 44.15 -2.96
C PRO A 50 -19.88 43.46 -3.35
N GLN A 51 -19.77 42.27 -3.94
CA GLN A 51 -20.93 41.41 -4.19
C GLN A 51 -21.41 40.75 -2.88
N THR A 52 -22.68 40.97 -2.58
CA THR A 52 -23.43 40.42 -1.45
C THR A 52 -23.39 38.88 -1.46
N ARG A 53 -22.78 38.30 -0.43
CA ARG A 53 -22.66 36.86 -0.19
C ARG A 53 -24.07 36.24 -0.02
N PRO A 54 -24.51 35.31 -0.87
CA PRO A 54 -25.77 34.60 -0.64
C PRO A 54 -25.65 33.68 0.58
N ALA A 55 -26.74 33.59 1.35
CA ALA A 55 -26.82 32.79 2.58
C ALA A 55 -26.50 31.30 2.30
N PRO A 56 -25.89 30.58 3.27
CA PRO A 56 -25.54 29.17 3.11
C PRO A 56 -26.80 28.35 2.84
N SER A 57 -26.84 27.72 1.66
CA SER A 57 -27.87 26.78 1.27
C SER A 57 -27.88 25.61 2.26
N ARG A 58 -29.07 25.32 2.77
CA ARG A 58 -29.36 24.30 3.77
C ARG A 58 -28.82 22.95 3.31
N ALA A 59 -27.94 22.34 4.10
CA ALA A 59 -27.31 21.05 3.82
C ALA A 59 -28.36 20.01 3.40
N GLU A 60 -28.31 19.61 2.13
CA GLU A 60 -29.09 18.49 1.61
C GLU A 60 -28.60 17.21 2.30
N THR A 61 -29.54 16.48 2.88
CA THR A 61 -29.26 15.20 3.52
C THR A 61 -28.74 14.23 2.46
N PRO A 62 -27.54 13.64 2.61
CA PRO A 62 -26.96 12.78 1.58
C PRO A 62 -27.88 11.59 1.34
N THR A 63 -28.42 11.51 0.13
CA THR A 63 -29.20 10.36 -0.31
C THR A 63 -28.24 9.18 -0.43
N PRO A 64 -28.54 7.99 0.13
CA PRO A 64 -27.64 6.84 0.09
C PRO A 64 -27.33 6.50 -1.38
N GLN A 65 -26.07 6.72 -1.77
CA GLN A 65 -25.62 6.49 -3.13
C GLN A 65 -25.68 4.98 -3.42
N ARG A 66 -26.42 4.62 -4.46
CA ARG A 66 -26.50 3.26 -4.99
C ARG A 66 -25.09 2.80 -5.39
N ARG A 67 -24.67 1.61 -4.96
CA ARG A 67 -23.40 1.00 -5.38
C ARG A 67 -23.37 0.89 -6.93
N PRO A 68 -22.28 1.29 -7.59
CA PRO A 68 -22.08 1.00 -9.01
C PRO A 68 -22.14 -0.51 -9.26
N ASP A 69 -22.64 -0.89 -10.43
CA ASP A 69 -22.88 -2.30 -10.78
C ASP A 69 -21.57 -3.05 -11.11
N LYS A 70 -20.45 -2.35 -11.33
CA LYS A 70 -19.12 -2.91 -11.63
C LYS A 70 -18.06 -2.34 -10.67
N PRO A 71 -17.08 -3.14 -10.18
CA PRO A 71 -15.90 -2.60 -9.50
C PRO A 71 -15.13 -1.65 -10.42
N THR A 72 -14.58 -0.58 -9.88
CA THR A 72 -13.62 0.24 -10.62
C THR A 72 -12.20 -0.20 -10.27
N ILE A 73 -11.46 -0.62 -11.30
CA ILE A 73 -10.06 -1.03 -11.17
C ILE A 73 -9.16 0.04 -11.80
N GLU A 74 -8.21 0.51 -11.00
CA GLU A 74 -7.20 1.49 -11.37
C GLU A 74 -5.81 0.85 -11.31
N ALA A 75 -5.06 0.92 -12.42
CA ALA A 75 -3.65 0.52 -12.43
C ALA A 75 -2.78 1.69 -11.97
N LEU A 76 -1.87 1.44 -11.04
CA LEU A 76 -0.96 2.43 -10.48
C LEU A 76 0.47 2.20 -10.95
N VAL A 77 0.99 3.16 -11.70
CA VAL A 77 2.38 3.15 -12.18
C VAL A 77 3.20 4.15 -11.37
N LEU A 78 4.36 3.70 -10.88
CA LEU A 78 5.26 4.54 -10.08
C LEU A 78 6.36 5.10 -10.99
N GLY A 79 6.24 6.38 -11.33
CA GLY A 79 7.23 7.10 -12.12
C GLY A 79 8.42 7.57 -11.28
N HIS A 80 9.05 8.65 -11.74
CA HIS A 80 10.17 9.26 -11.03
C HIS A 80 9.64 10.07 -9.83
N LEU A 81 9.57 9.41 -8.68
CA LEU A 81 9.05 9.98 -7.44
C LEU A 81 10.15 10.54 -6.54
N PRO A 82 9.88 11.60 -5.77
CA PRO A 82 10.78 12.04 -4.73
C PRO A 82 10.87 10.96 -3.65
N VAL A 83 12.07 10.67 -3.17
CA VAL A 83 12.33 9.68 -2.12
C VAL A 83 11.95 8.25 -2.57
N ILE A 84 11.39 7.42 -1.69
CA ILE A 84 11.01 6.03 -1.94
C ILE A 84 9.60 6.03 -2.55
N ALA A 85 9.42 5.27 -3.63
CA ALA A 85 8.18 5.21 -4.40
C ALA A 85 7.03 4.49 -3.67
N GLY A 86 7.32 3.38 -2.96
CA GLY A 86 6.30 2.53 -2.31
C GLY A 86 5.33 3.27 -1.38
N PRO A 87 5.80 4.10 -0.42
CA PRO A 87 4.91 4.82 0.48
C PRO A 87 3.95 5.79 -0.23
N TRP A 88 4.32 6.35 -1.39
CA TRP A 88 3.43 7.23 -2.15
C TRP A 88 2.19 6.50 -2.68
N ALA A 89 2.29 5.20 -2.98
CA ALA A 89 1.12 4.41 -3.38
C ALA A 89 0.08 4.33 -2.26
N ALA A 90 0.53 4.09 -1.02
CA ALA A 90 -0.34 4.07 0.16
C ALA A 90 -0.94 5.45 0.44
N GLN A 91 -0.15 6.52 0.33
CA GLN A 91 -0.65 7.89 0.48
C GLN A 91 -1.69 8.25 -0.56
N TYR A 92 -1.46 7.85 -1.81
CA TYR A 92 -2.40 8.06 -2.90
C TYR A 92 -3.70 7.29 -2.66
N ALA A 93 -3.63 6.01 -2.29
CA ALA A 93 -4.81 5.22 -1.96
C ALA A 93 -5.60 5.82 -0.77
N ALA A 94 -4.92 6.26 0.28
CA ALA A 94 -5.54 6.94 1.41
C ALA A 94 -6.22 8.24 1.01
N ARG A 95 -5.57 9.03 0.14
CA ARG A 95 -6.15 10.27 -0.39
C ARG A 95 -7.40 10.00 -1.21
N GLN A 96 -7.38 8.98 -2.07
CA GLN A 96 -8.56 8.58 -2.84
C GLN A 96 -9.70 8.13 -1.93
N ALA A 97 -9.40 7.40 -0.86
CA ALA A 97 -10.42 7.05 0.14
C ALA A 97 -11.03 8.30 0.81
N GLU A 98 -10.20 9.29 1.14
CA GLU A 98 -10.66 10.58 1.69
C GLU A 98 -11.49 11.38 0.67
N ASP A 99 -11.03 11.52 -0.57
CA ASP A 99 -11.70 12.35 -1.58
C ASP A 99 -13.04 11.73 -2.02
N ASP A 100 -13.10 10.41 -2.17
CA ASP A 100 -14.33 9.69 -2.56
C ASP A 100 -15.27 9.42 -1.38
N GLN A 101 -14.83 9.68 -0.14
CA GLN A 101 -15.54 9.30 1.11
C GLN A 101 -15.95 7.82 1.12
N ARG A 102 -15.07 6.96 0.60
CA ARG A 102 -15.27 5.50 0.48
C ARG A 102 -13.97 4.76 0.80
N SER A 103 -14.08 3.50 1.19
CA SER A 103 -12.87 2.69 1.36
C SER A 103 -12.20 2.42 0.01
N VAL A 104 -10.89 2.23 -0.02
CA VAL A 104 -10.11 1.86 -1.22
C VAL A 104 -9.22 0.67 -0.90
N ALA A 105 -9.23 -0.33 -1.77
CA ALA A 105 -8.33 -1.48 -1.68
C ALA A 105 -7.07 -1.22 -2.52
N LEU A 106 -5.90 -1.26 -1.90
CA LEU A 106 -4.61 -1.22 -2.57
C LEU A 106 -4.01 -2.63 -2.59
N LEU A 107 -3.73 -3.12 -3.78
CA LEU A 107 -3.06 -4.40 -3.99
C LEU A 107 -1.70 -4.13 -4.60
N ARG A 108 -0.66 -4.72 -4.00
CA ARG A 108 0.70 -4.63 -4.51
C ARG A 108 1.22 -6.02 -4.79
N LEU A 109 1.44 -6.31 -6.06
CA LEU A 109 2.06 -7.53 -6.56
C LEU A 109 3.50 -7.22 -6.99
N GLY A 110 4.47 -7.95 -6.46
CA GLY A 110 5.87 -7.79 -6.85
C GLY A 110 6.79 -8.75 -6.10
N ALA A 111 7.91 -9.14 -6.72
CA ALA A 111 8.89 -10.06 -6.17
C ALA A 111 8.27 -11.39 -5.67
N GLY A 112 7.20 -11.87 -6.34
CA GLY A 112 6.44 -13.04 -5.93
C GLY A 112 5.69 -12.89 -4.61
N GLN A 113 5.47 -11.65 -4.15
CA GLN A 113 4.68 -11.31 -2.98
C GLN A 113 3.43 -10.53 -3.41
N LEU A 114 2.34 -10.76 -2.69
CA LEU A 114 1.14 -9.95 -2.80
C LEU A 114 0.77 -9.40 -1.43
N SER A 115 0.46 -8.11 -1.37
CA SER A 115 -0.17 -7.48 -0.21
C SER A 115 -1.51 -6.87 -0.59
N VAL A 116 -2.50 -7.02 0.29
CA VAL A 116 -3.83 -6.41 0.18
C VAL A 116 -4.05 -5.53 1.41
N GLU A 117 -4.21 -4.23 1.19
CA GLU A 117 -4.46 -3.23 2.23
C GLU A 117 -5.74 -2.45 1.94
N LEU A 118 -6.52 -2.18 2.99
CA LEU A 118 -7.70 -1.33 2.94
C LEU A 118 -7.42 0.02 3.59
N PHE A 119 -7.76 1.08 2.89
CA PHE A 119 -7.76 2.45 3.38
C PHE A 119 -9.19 2.92 3.53
N ALA A 120 -9.55 3.49 4.68
CA ALA A 120 -10.87 4.06 4.90
C ALA A 120 -10.79 5.60 5.05
N PRO A 121 -11.89 6.32 4.79
CA PRO A 121 -11.96 7.75 5.04
C PRO A 121 -11.63 8.08 6.50
N ARG A 122 -11.05 9.26 6.75
CA ARG A 122 -10.75 9.70 8.12
C ARG A 122 -12.01 9.74 8.97
N GLY A 123 -11.95 9.11 10.14
CA GLY A 123 -13.03 9.07 11.12
C GLY A 123 -13.81 7.77 11.12
N ASP A 124 -13.70 6.96 10.05
CA ASP A 124 -14.27 5.62 10.04
C ASP A 124 -13.35 4.65 10.77
N ALA A 125 -13.88 4.09 11.86
CA ALA A 125 -13.20 3.00 12.55
C ALA A 125 -13.24 1.76 11.65
N ILE A 126 -12.09 1.39 11.09
CA ILE A 126 -11.94 0.10 10.45
C ILE A 126 -11.90 -0.94 11.55
N GLU A 127 -13.00 -1.65 11.78
CA GLU A 127 -12.95 -2.87 12.58
C GLU A 127 -11.90 -3.79 11.95
N VAL A 128 -10.95 -4.24 12.77
CA VAL A 128 -9.82 -5.08 12.36
C VAL A 128 -10.33 -6.52 12.24
N PRO A 129 -10.66 -7.02 11.03
CA PRO A 129 -10.83 -8.45 10.84
C PRO A 129 -9.50 -9.13 11.15
N ARG A 130 -9.57 -10.39 11.58
CA ARG A 130 -8.37 -11.21 11.68
C ARG A 130 -7.74 -11.28 10.30
N ARG A 131 -6.44 -10.99 10.24
CA ARG A 131 -5.62 -11.27 9.05
C ARG A 131 -5.87 -12.73 8.64
N THR A 132 -6.03 -12.95 7.34
CA THR A 132 -6.22 -14.28 6.77
C THR A 132 -5.01 -14.62 5.90
N ASP A 133 -4.60 -15.88 5.93
CA ASP A 133 -3.55 -16.41 5.06
C ASP A 133 -4.14 -16.93 3.74
N ASP A 134 -5.46 -16.83 3.56
CA ASP A 134 -6.19 -17.17 2.35
C ASP A 134 -6.47 -15.91 1.52
N LEU A 135 -5.87 -15.83 0.33
CA LEU A 135 -6.01 -14.70 -0.59
C LEU A 135 -7.47 -14.45 -0.98
N HIS A 136 -8.21 -15.51 -1.33
CA HIS A 136 -9.58 -15.38 -1.80
C HIS A 136 -10.48 -14.80 -0.71
N LEU A 137 -10.33 -15.27 0.54
CA LEU A 137 -11.05 -14.70 1.68
C LEU A 137 -10.69 -13.23 1.95
N ALA A 138 -9.42 -12.85 1.77
CA ALA A 138 -8.99 -11.46 1.91
C ALA A 138 -9.60 -10.55 0.83
N LEU A 139 -9.63 -11.02 -0.43
CA LEU A 139 -10.27 -10.30 -1.53
C LEU A 139 -11.77 -10.18 -1.32
N GLN A 140 -12.45 -11.24 -0.84
CA GLN A 140 -13.87 -11.17 -0.50
C GLN A 140 -14.16 -10.17 0.64
N GLU A 141 -13.27 -10.09 1.64
CA GLU A 141 -13.40 -9.10 2.73
C GLU A 141 -13.21 -7.66 2.21
N ALA A 142 -12.24 -7.44 1.32
CA ALA A 142 -12.06 -6.16 0.63
C ALA A 142 -13.28 -5.80 -0.22
N ALA A 143 -13.78 -6.73 -1.03
CA ALA A 143 -14.96 -6.57 -1.89
C ALA A 143 -16.24 -6.24 -1.12
N ARG A 144 -16.37 -6.69 0.13
CA ARG A 144 -17.51 -6.33 0.98
C ARG A 144 -17.50 -4.84 1.39
N ARG A 145 -16.31 -4.23 1.47
CA ARG A 145 -16.08 -2.87 1.99
C ARG A 145 -15.85 -1.83 0.89
N THR A 146 -15.36 -2.23 -0.27
CA THR A 146 -15.09 -1.31 -1.38
C THR A 146 -15.35 -1.95 -2.75
N ASP A 147 -15.72 -1.11 -3.70
CA ASP A 147 -15.79 -1.35 -5.12
C ASP A 147 -14.60 -0.70 -5.88
N ARG A 148 -13.71 0.01 -5.18
CA ARG A 148 -12.59 0.76 -5.74
C ARG A 148 -11.27 0.06 -5.43
N TRP A 149 -10.63 -0.40 -6.49
CA TRP A 149 -9.41 -1.21 -6.43
C TRP A 149 -8.27 -0.47 -7.11
N ILE A 150 -7.14 -0.36 -6.43
CA ILE A 150 -5.89 0.17 -6.98
C ILE A 150 -4.89 -0.98 -7.03
N LEU A 151 -4.43 -1.31 -8.23
CA LEU A 151 -3.45 -2.36 -8.47
C LEU A 151 -2.09 -1.75 -8.81
N ARG A 152 -1.07 -2.07 -8.01
CA ARG A 152 0.33 -1.81 -8.35
C ARG A 152 0.99 -3.14 -8.64
N VAL A 153 1.63 -3.22 -9.79
CA VAL A 153 2.45 -4.37 -10.20
C VAL A 153 3.90 -3.93 -10.40
N GLU A 154 4.79 -4.89 -10.66
CA GLU A 154 6.15 -4.59 -11.08
C GLU A 154 6.21 -4.17 -12.55
N SER A 155 7.28 -3.47 -12.94
CA SER A 155 7.42 -2.89 -14.28
C SER A 155 7.45 -3.90 -15.41
N THR A 156 7.70 -5.19 -15.12
CA THR A 156 7.56 -6.28 -16.10
C THR A 156 6.10 -6.59 -16.43
N ASP A 157 5.19 -6.38 -15.49
CA ASP A 157 3.76 -6.70 -15.63
C ASP A 157 2.90 -5.47 -15.95
N GLU A 158 3.46 -4.26 -15.79
CA GLU A 158 2.79 -2.98 -16.10
C GLU A 158 2.14 -2.96 -17.50
N PRO A 159 2.78 -3.43 -18.60
CA PRO A 159 2.15 -3.43 -19.93
C PRO A 159 0.93 -4.36 -20.02
N SER A 160 1.00 -5.53 -19.38
CA SER A 160 -0.10 -6.50 -19.36
C SER A 160 -1.28 -5.94 -18.57
N LEU A 161 -1.02 -5.32 -17.42
CA LEU A 161 -2.05 -4.66 -16.62
C LEU A 161 -2.66 -3.46 -17.37
N ALA A 162 -1.85 -2.63 -18.03
CA ALA A 162 -2.30 -1.44 -18.74
C ALA A 162 -3.27 -1.75 -19.90
N THR A 163 -3.16 -2.92 -20.51
CA THR A 163 -4.02 -3.35 -21.64
C THR A 163 -5.20 -4.20 -21.22
N HIS A 164 -5.34 -4.50 -19.94
CA HIS A 164 -6.43 -5.35 -19.46
C HIS A 164 -7.78 -4.63 -19.59
N PRO A 165 -8.83 -5.29 -20.14
CA PRO A 165 -10.12 -4.65 -20.41
C PRO A 165 -10.87 -4.15 -19.16
N ASP A 166 -10.54 -4.70 -17.99
CA ASP A 166 -11.16 -4.28 -16.71
C ASP A 166 -10.45 -3.12 -16.02
N VAL A 167 -9.28 -2.70 -16.52
CA VAL A 167 -8.62 -1.49 -16.01
C VAL A 167 -9.26 -0.27 -16.67
N GLU A 168 -9.94 0.54 -15.86
CA GLU A 168 -10.65 1.74 -16.34
C GLU A 168 -9.71 2.96 -16.41
N THR A 169 -8.71 3.00 -15.53
CA THR A 169 -7.80 4.13 -15.39
C THR A 169 -6.40 3.64 -15.08
N ILE A 170 -5.40 4.25 -15.72
CA ILE A 170 -4.00 4.12 -15.34
C ILE A 170 -3.56 5.44 -14.74
N THR A 171 -3.16 5.43 -13.47
CA THR A 171 -2.60 6.60 -12.81
C THR A 171 -1.09 6.48 -12.67
N LEU A 172 -0.38 7.46 -13.20
CA LEU A 172 1.06 7.62 -13.04
C LEU A 172 1.36 8.57 -11.87
N LEU A 173 2.08 8.09 -10.87
CA LEU A 173 2.60 8.90 -9.78
C LEU A 173 3.97 9.47 -10.14
N CYS A 174 4.15 10.79 -10.07
CA CYS A 174 5.44 11.42 -10.43
C CYS A 174 5.82 12.61 -9.54
N GLY A 175 7.11 12.96 -9.52
CA GLY A 175 7.59 14.21 -8.96
C GLY A 175 7.28 15.43 -9.83
N ALA A 176 7.63 16.62 -9.34
CA ALA A 176 7.38 17.89 -10.02
C ALA A 176 8.63 18.56 -10.62
N ASP A 177 9.81 17.94 -10.51
CA ASP A 177 11.02 18.43 -11.18
C ASP A 177 11.05 18.03 -12.66
N GLU A 178 11.91 18.69 -13.46
CA GLU A 178 11.99 18.46 -14.92
C GLU A 178 12.36 17.01 -15.28
N ALA A 179 13.25 16.38 -14.50
CA ALA A 179 13.61 14.99 -14.77
C ALA A 179 12.41 14.06 -14.54
N ALA A 180 11.62 14.34 -13.49
CA ALA A 180 10.38 13.62 -13.24
C ALA A 180 9.34 13.82 -14.34
N ILE A 181 9.17 15.05 -14.81
CA ILE A 181 8.25 15.39 -15.90
C ILE A 181 8.64 14.65 -17.19
N VAL A 182 9.92 14.72 -17.59
CA VAL A 182 10.41 14.05 -18.81
C VAL A 182 10.28 12.53 -18.69
N SER A 183 10.65 11.96 -17.54
CA SER A 183 10.49 10.52 -17.28
C SER A 183 9.02 10.11 -17.36
N SER A 184 8.11 10.92 -16.82
CA SER A 184 6.69 10.63 -16.79
C SER A 184 6.08 10.67 -18.19
N TYR A 185 6.45 11.67 -18.99
CA TYR A 185 6.05 11.71 -20.39
C TYR A 185 6.54 10.49 -21.17
N ARG A 186 7.78 10.03 -20.95
CA ARG A 186 8.29 8.80 -21.60
C ARG A 186 7.48 7.56 -21.20
N THR A 187 7.12 7.43 -19.91
CA THR A 187 6.25 6.34 -19.45
C THR A 187 4.87 6.42 -20.10
N ILE A 188 4.23 7.60 -20.12
CA ILE A 188 2.92 7.80 -20.77
C ILE A 188 3.00 7.47 -22.27
N LYS A 189 4.04 7.93 -22.96
CA LYS A 189 4.27 7.63 -24.37
C LYS A 189 4.42 6.11 -24.58
N SER A 190 5.21 5.43 -23.74
CA SER A 190 5.37 3.97 -23.83
C SER A 190 4.05 3.21 -23.64
N LEU A 191 3.22 3.64 -22.68
CA LEU A 191 1.90 3.06 -22.45
C LEU A 191 0.95 3.34 -23.63
N ALA A 192 1.03 4.52 -24.24
CA ALA A 192 0.19 4.90 -25.37
C ALA A 192 0.62 4.25 -26.69
N THR A 193 1.92 4.07 -26.94
CA THR A 193 2.45 3.70 -28.27
C THR A 193 3.14 2.33 -28.33
N GLY A 194 3.15 1.54 -27.25
CA GLY A 194 3.80 0.23 -27.24
C GLY A 194 3.22 -0.78 -28.24
N GLU A 195 3.88 -1.93 -28.43
CA GLU A 195 3.32 -3.06 -29.22
C GLU A 195 1.98 -3.54 -28.64
N ASN A 196 1.87 -3.47 -27.31
CA ASN A 196 0.64 -3.60 -26.54
C ASN A 196 0.15 -2.21 -26.08
N GLY A 197 0.31 -1.19 -26.90
CA GLY A 197 -0.06 0.16 -26.55
C GLY A 197 -1.57 0.27 -26.39
N LEU A 198 -1.99 1.27 -25.62
CA LEU A 198 -3.35 1.76 -25.65
C LEU A 198 -3.63 2.39 -27.02
N ALA A 199 -3.89 1.56 -28.03
CA ALA A 199 -4.31 1.99 -29.35
C ALA A 199 -5.52 2.94 -29.25
N GLU A 200 -5.90 3.59 -30.37
CA GLU A 200 -7.11 4.45 -30.47
C GLU A 200 -8.44 3.71 -30.26
N SER A 201 -8.45 2.61 -29.50
CA SER A 201 -9.64 1.96 -29.00
C SER A 201 -10.40 2.93 -28.10
N ALA A 202 -11.71 3.06 -28.36
CA ALA A 202 -12.62 3.79 -27.49
C ALA A 202 -12.67 3.20 -26.06
N ASP A 203 -12.27 1.93 -25.92
CA ASP A 203 -12.26 1.19 -24.65
C ASP A 203 -10.89 1.23 -23.93
N ALA A 204 -9.93 2.02 -24.42
CA ALA A 204 -8.64 2.16 -23.74
C ALA A 204 -8.80 2.91 -22.41
N PRO A 205 -8.14 2.48 -21.31
CA PRO A 205 -8.16 3.19 -20.04
C PRO A 205 -7.77 4.66 -20.16
N ALA A 206 -8.40 5.48 -19.32
CA ALA A 206 -8.01 6.87 -19.13
C ALA A 206 -6.62 6.94 -18.51
N ILE A 207 -5.77 7.86 -19.01
CA ILE A 207 -4.46 8.11 -18.40
C ILE A 207 -4.59 9.31 -17.47
N ARG A 208 -4.22 9.09 -16.21
CA ARG A 208 -4.21 10.10 -15.15
C ARG A 208 -2.80 10.29 -14.62
N VAL A 209 -2.47 11.51 -14.20
CA VAL A 209 -1.22 11.83 -13.50
C VAL A 209 -1.53 12.44 -12.15
N ALA A 210 -0.77 12.03 -11.13
CA ALA A 210 -0.79 12.65 -9.81
C ALA A 210 0.64 13.06 -9.41
N VAL A 211 0.82 14.35 -9.12
CA VAL A 211 2.11 14.91 -8.74
C VAL A 211 2.31 14.77 -7.22
N MET A 212 3.46 14.21 -6.83
CA MET A 212 3.83 13.85 -5.47
C MET A 212 5.00 14.70 -4.97
N GLY A 213 4.96 15.04 -3.68
CA GLY A 213 6.01 15.83 -3.01
C GLY A 213 6.05 17.30 -3.40
N ALA A 214 5.01 17.81 -4.06
CA ALA A 214 4.87 19.21 -4.43
C ALA A 214 3.40 19.64 -4.37
N GLY A 215 3.16 20.89 -3.93
CA GLY A 215 1.84 21.52 -3.89
C GLY A 215 1.84 22.84 -4.65
N GLY A 216 0.64 23.42 -4.80
CA GLY A 216 0.42 24.73 -5.43
C GLY A 216 1.02 24.86 -6.83
N GLU A 217 1.58 26.04 -7.12
CA GLU A 217 2.08 26.40 -8.46
C GLU A 217 3.10 25.42 -9.04
N ARG A 218 3.90 24.77 -8.20
CA ARG A 218 4.92 23.81 -8.66
C ARG A 218 4.27 22.56 -9.24
N ALA A 219 3.25 22.02 -8.56
CA ALA A 219 2.50 20.88 -9.07
C ALA A 219 1.69 21.27 -10.31
N ASP A 220 1.03 22.42 -10.28
CA ASP A 220 0.22 22.92 -11.41
C ASP A 220 1.07 23.09 -12.67
N ARG A 221 2.28 23.63 -12.54
CA ARG A 221 3.23 23.79 -13.65
C ARG A 221 3.65 22.44 -14.24
N ALA A 222 3.94 21.46 -13.40
CA ALA A 222 4.30 20.10 -13.85
C ALA A 222 3.13 19.43 -14.59
N CYS A 223 1.92 19.51 -14.03
CA CYS A 223 0.69 19.00 -14.65
C CYS A 223 0.41 19.66 -16.00
N LEU A 224 0.54 21.00 -16.09
CA LEU A 224 0.32 21.75 -17.32
C LEU A 224 1.33 21.36 -18.42
N LYS A 225 2.61 21.21 -18.07
CA LYS A 225 3.66 20.76 -19.00
C LYS A 225 3.35 19.36 -19.54
N LEU A 226 3.02 18.42 -18.65
CA LEU A 226 2.67 17.05 -19.06
C LEU A 226 1.44 17.03 -19.95
N ARG A 227 0.37 17.74 -19.57
CA ARG A 227 -0.87 17.80 -20.37
C ARG A 227 -0.60 18.36 -21.76
N ARG A 228 0.18 19.45 -21.88
CA ARG A 228 0.55 20.02 -23.19
C ARG A 228 1.37 19.05 -24.04
N ALA A 229 2.35 18.37 -23.45
CA ALA A 229 3.18 17.41 -24.19
C ALA A 229 2.36 16.20 -24.66
N VAL A 230 1.50 15.65 -23.79
CA VAL A 230 0.63 14.52 -24.13
C VAL A 230 -0.40 14.90 -25.19
N ASP A 231 -1.03 16.08 -25.07
CA ASP A 231 -1.98 16.58 -26.07
C ASP A 231 -1.30 16.81 -27.43
N ALA A 232 -0.16 17.49 -27.45
CA ALA A 232 0.55 17.85 -28.68
C ALA A 232 1.11 16.63 -29.44
N PHE A 233 1.65 15.63 -28.74
CA PHE A 233 2.36 14.51 -29.37
C PHE A 233 1.58 13.20 -29.41
N LEU A 234 0.65 13.00 -28.47
CA LEU A 234 -0.12 11.76 -28.38
C LEU A 234 -1.59 11.97 -28.75
N GLY A 235 -2.07 13.22 -28.83
CA GLY A 235 -3.46 13.53 -29.22
C GLY A 235 -4.50 12.97 -28.24
N ARG A 236 -4.12 12.73 -26.99
CA ARG A 236 -4.98 12.12 -25.96
C ARG A 236 -5.19 13.04 -24.78
N PRO A 237 -6.39 13.03 -24.17
CA PRO A 237 -6.61 13.76 -22.92
C PRO A 237 -5.78 13.15 -21.78
N LEU A 238 -5.22 14.02 -20.95
CA LEU A 238 -4.52 13.66 -19.72
C LEU A 238 -5.28 14.19 -18.50
N ASP A 239 -5.82 13.26 -17.72
CA ASP A 239 -6.47 13.56 -16.46
C ASP A 239 -5.42 13.93 -15.41
N ILE A 240 -5.75 14.90 -14.55
CA ILE A 240 -4.87 15.34 -13.49
C ILE A 240 -5.58 15.08 -12.16
N ALA A 241 -4.97 14.23 -11.34
CA ALA A 241 -5.43 13.99 -9.98
C ALA A 241 -4.95 15.12 -9.05
N PRO A 242 -5.60 15.33 -7.89
CA PRO A 242 -5.12 16.24 -6.87
C PRO A 242 -3.66 15.93 -6.47
N PRO A 243 -2.76 16.92 -6.42
CA PRO A 243 -1.39 16.69 -6.01
C PRO A 243 -1.28 16.40 -4.51
N LEU A 244 -0.28 15.62 -4.12
CA LEU A 244 0.03 15.31 -2.72
C LEU A 244 1.36 15.93 -2.33
N GLU A 245 1.32 17.02 -1.57
CA GLU A 245 2.52 17.77 -1.20
C GLU A 245 3.42 17.02 -0.21
N ARG A 246 2.83 16.30 0.74
CA ARG A 246 3.55 15.65 1.84
C ARG A 246 2.92 14.31 2.19
N MET A 247 3.76 13.37 2.62
CA MET A 247 3.28 12.14 3.24
C MET A 247 2.73 12.44 4.64
N ALA A 248 1.62 11.81 4.98
CA ALA A 248 1.00 11.85 6.30
C ALA A 248 0.75 10.42 6.81
N PRO A 249 0.57 10.19 8.12
CA PRO A 249 0.08 8.91 8.59
C PRO A 249 -1.25 8.57 7.92
N ALA A 250 -1.29 7.43 7.23
CA ALA A 250 -2.48 6.92 6.55
C ALA A 250 -2.86 5.60 7.22
N PRO A 251 -3.90 5.57 8.08
CA PRO A 251 -4.31 4.33 8.70
C PRO A 251 -4.76 3.35 7.61
N SER A 252 -4.15 2.18 7.60
CA SER A 252 -4.53 1.08 6.72
C SER A 252 -4.74 -0.20 7.51
N LEU A 253 -5.57 -1.07 6.96
CA LEU A 253 -5.79 -2.41 7.46
C LEU A 253 -5.22 -3.40 6.45
N ARG A 254 -4.16 -4.10 6.83
CA ARG A 254 -3.57 -5.17 6.01
C ARG A 254 -4.39 -6.44 6.16
N LEU A 255 -5.06 -6.85 5.09
CA LEU A 255 -5.90 -8.05 5.05
C LEU A 255 -5.10 -9.31 4.73
N TYR A 256 -4.12 -9.18 3.84
CA TYR A 256 -3.32 -10.28 3.32
C TYR A 256 -1.90 -9.80 3.01
N GLN A 257 -0.93 -10.67 3.29
CA GLN A 257 0.44 -10.51 2.81
C GLN A 257 1.14 -11.87 2.86
N ALA A 258 1.45 -12.42 1.70
CA ALA A 258 2.14 -13.70 1.57
C ALA A 258 2.71 -13.86 0.14
N PRO A 259 3.61 -14.84 -0.05
CA PRO A 259 4.06 -15.25 -1.38
C PRO A 259 2.88 -15.70 -2.25
N VAL A 260 2.93 -15.37 -3.54
CA VAL A 260 1.96 -15.83 -4.54
C VAL A 260 2.67 -16.17 -5.85
N ASP A 261 2.13 -17.14 -6.57
CA ASP A 261 2.52 -17.48 -7.94
C ASP A 261 1.42 -16.99 -8.90
N LEU A 262 1.25 -15.67 -8.93
CA LEU A 262 0.25 -14.98 -9.74
C LEU A 262 0.93 -13.83 -10.49
N ASP A 263 0.52 -13.63 -11.74
CA ASP A 263 0.80 -12.41 -12.49
C ASP A 263 -0.37 -11.41 -12.33
N ALA A 264 -0.28 -10.26 -13.01
CA ALA A 264 -1.32 -9.24 -12.97
C ALA A 264 -2.70 -9.76 -13.45
N THR A 265 -2.73 -10.62 -14.46
CA THR A 265 -3.97 -11.15 -15.05
C THR A 265 -4.62 -12.17 -14.13
N GLY A 266 -3.82 -13.04 -13.52
CA GLY A 266 -4.27 -13.97 -12.50
C GLY A 266 -4.87 -13.24 -11.30
N LEU A 267 -4.23 -12.15 -10.86
CA LEU A 267 -4.75 -11.32 -9.77
C LEU A 267 -6.11 -10.67 -10.11
N LEU A 268 -6.28 -10.17 -11.34
CA LEU A 268 -7.56 -9.61 -11.77
C LEU A 268 -8.67 -10.67 -11.80
N THR A 269 -8.35 -11.88 -12.26
CA THR A 269 -9.28 -13.02 -12.23
C THR A 269 -9.71 -13.35 -10.80
N GLU A 270 -8.78 -13.37 -9.85
CA GLU A 270 -9.08 -13.58 -8.42
C GLU A 270 -9.97 -12.48 -7.84
N ILE A 271 -9.77 -11.21 -8.23
CA ILE A 271 -10.64 -10.10 -7.81
C ILE A 271 -12.05 -10.29 -8.36
N GLU A 272 -12.19 -10.63 -9.65
CA GLU A 272 -13.49 -10.92 -10.26
C GLU A 272 -14.21 -12.07 -9.57
N ASP A 273 -13.51 -13.17 -9.31
CA ASP A 273 -14.07 -14.33 -8.64
C ASP A 273 -14.47 -14.01 -7.18
N ALA A 274 -13.70 -13.18 -6.48
CA ALA A 274 -14.05 -12.71 -5.14
C ALA A 274 -15.25 -11.75 -5.12
N LEU A 275 -15.48 -11.01 -6.22
CA LEU A 275 -16.63 -10.13 -6.39
C LEU A 275 -17.90 -10.86 -6.80
N ARG A 276 -17.79 -12.09 -7.35
CA ARG A 276 -18.97 -12.89 -7.65
C ARG A 276 -19.73 -13.13 -6.34
N PRO A 277 -21.02 -12.81 -6.28
CA PRO A 277 -21.81 -13.07 -5.09
C PRO A 277 -21.70 -14.56 -4.81
N THR A 278 -21.10 -14.92 -3.68
CA THR A 278 -21.13 -16.29 -3.20
C THR A 278 -22.61 -16.58 -3.03
N THR A 279 -23.18 -17.33 -3.98
CA THR A 279 -24.45 -17.98 -3.80
C THR A 279 -24.20 -19.03 -2.74
N ALA A 280 -24.17 -18.57 -1.48
CA ALA A 280 -24.20 -19.46 -0.33
C ALA A 280 -25.33 -20.42 -0.66
N PRO A 281 -25.05 -21.73 -0.77
CA PRO A 281 -26.10 -22.68 -1.05
C PRO A 281 -27.11 -22.45 0.06
N THR A 282 -28.27 -21.87 -0.29
CA THR A 282 -29.38 -21.70 0.64
C THR A 282 -29.47 -23.03 1.33
N PRO A 283 -29.17 -23.14 2.64
CA PRO A 283 -29.16 -24.43 3.30
C PRO A 283 -30.53 -24.99 3.00
N ALA A 284 -30.56 -26.05 2.16
CA ALA A 284 -31.80 -26.64 1.74
C ALA A 284 -32.50 -26.94 3.05
N SER A 285 -33.55 -26.17 3.35
CA SER A 285 -34.32 -26.40 4.55
C SER A 285 -34.69 -27.84 4.43
N LEU A 286 -34.04 -28.69 5.23
CA LEU A 286 -34.37 -30.09 5.37
C LEU A 286 -35.81 -30.02 5.80
N ARG A 287 -36.71 -30.14 4.82
CA ARG A 287 -38.11 -30.41 5.04
C ARG A 287 -38.06 -31.79 5.68
N TYR A 288 -37.96 -31.77 6.99
CA TYR A 288 -38.22 -32.91 7.84
C TYR A 288 -39.66 -33.28 7.54
N THR A 289 -39.86 -34.17 6.56
CA THR A 289 -41.11 -34.88 6.40
C THR A 289 -41.23 -35.69 7.67
N GLY A 290 -42.09 -35.21 8.58
CA GLY A 290 -42.32 -35.81 9.88
C GLY A 290 -42.65 -37.28 9.69
N ASP A 291 -41.74 -38.12 10.17
CA ASP A 291 -42.08 -39.47 10.55
C ASP A 291 -42.47 -39.43 12.03
N GLU A 292 -43.63 -39.98 12.28
CA GLU A 292 -44.40 -40.00 13.51
C GLU A 292 -43.61 -40.81 14.56
N VAL A 293 -42.95 -40.14 15.51
CA VAL A 293 -42.34 -40.81 16.65
C VAL A 293 -43.19 -40.55 17.89
N ASP A 294 -43.77 -41.65 18.34
CA ASP A 294 -44.50 -41.86 19.58
C ASP A 294 -43.90 -41.12 20.77
N THR A 295 -44.78 -40.45 21.51
CA THR A 295 -44.51 -39.78 22.78
C THR A 295 -44.47 -40.79 23.92
N PRO A 296 -43.41 -40.84 24.75
CA PRO A 296 -43.54 -41.32 26.12
C PRO A 296 -43.42 -40.16 27.12
N ALA A 297 -44.51 -40.06 27.89
CA ALA A 297 -44.67 -39.71 29.30
C ALA A 297 -43.58 -38.90 30.04
N GLN A 298 -44.09 -37.89 30.73
CA GLN A 298 -43.50 -37.01 31.74
C GLN A 298 -42.66 -37.71 32.82
N ALA A 299 -41.61 -37.03 33.28
CA ALA A 299 -41.16 -37.11 34.67
C ALA A 299 -40.54 -35.77 35.12
N GLU A 300 -41.28 -35.12 36.02
CA GLU A 300 -40.89 -34.39 37.22
C GLU A 300 -39.64 -33.49 37.27
N THR A 301 -39.93 -32.23 37.60
CA THR A 301 -39.05 -31.15 38.05
C THR A 301 -38.31 -31.49 39.35
N PRO A 302 -37.08 -30.97 39.53
CA PRO A 302 -36.77 -30.34 40.82
C PRO A 302 -36.02 -29.01 40.74
N ALA A 303 -36.58 -28.05 41.48
CA ALA A 303 -35.99 -26.99 42.30
C ALA A 303 -34.67 -26.30 41.89
N THR A 304 -34.83 -25.02 41.62
CA THR A 304 -33.87 -23.92 41.73
C THR A 304 -33.26 -23.78 43.14
N PRO A 305 -31.99 -23.39 43.26
CA PRO A 305 -31.53 -22.59 44.40
C PRO A 305 -31.24 -21.14 43.97
N GLU A 306 -31.93 -20.22 44.64
CA GLU A 306 -31.57 -18.81 44.77
C GLU A 306 -30.13 -18.67 45.30
N HIS A 307 -29.31 -17.83 44.68
CA HIS A 307 -28.20 -17.17 45.38
C HIS A 307 -28.23 -15.67 45.13
N ALA A 308 -28.21 -14.98 46.27
CA ALA A 308 -28.40 -13.56 46.44
C ALA A 308 -27.10 -12.77 46.26
N GLY A 309 -27.27 -11.54 45.76
CA GLY A 309 -26.65 -10.34 46.32
C GLY A 309 -25.11 -10.21 46.25
N ALA A 310 -24.63 -9.48 45.25
CA ALA A 310 -23.41 -8.69 45.39
C ALA A 310 -23.60 -7.30 44.77
N THR A 311 -23.82 -6.33 45.67
CA THR A 311 -23.82 -4.88 45.47
C THR A 311 -22.51 -4.37 44.85
N ALA A 312 -22.61 -3.66 43.73
CA ALA A 312 -21.52 -2.85 43.17
C ALA A 312 -21.60 -1.41 43.72
N PRO A 313 -20.49 -0.78 44.12
CA PRO A 313 -20.49 0.63 44.46
C PRO A 313 -20.39 1.50 43.19
N ASN A 314 -21.34 2.42 43.06
CA ASN A 314 -21.30 3.55 42.14
C ASN A 314 -20.12 4.46 42.50
N TYR A 315 -19.20 4.69 41.57
CA TYR A 315 -18.32 5.86 41.60
C TYR A 315 -18.68 6.77 40.43
N ARG A 316 -19.43 7.83 40.76
CA ARG A 316 -19.68 9.00 39.92
C ARG A 316 -18.52 9.96 40.19
N SER A 317 -17.65 10.20 39.22
CA SER A 317 -16.79 11.38 39.23
C SER A 317 -16.73 11.99 37.84
N MET A 318 -17.35 13.16 37.73
CA MET A 318 -17.15 14.11 36.65
C MET A 318 -15.73 14.67 36.77
N VAL A 319 -14.96 14.65 35.67
CA VAL A 319 -13.99 15.71 35.39
C VAL A 319 -13.97 15.92 33.88
N ASP A 320 -14.26 17.16 33.52
CA ASP A 320 -14.09 17.76 32.21
C ASP A 320 -12.62 17.69 31.78
N SER A 321 -12.32 17.17 30.60
CA SER A 321 -10.96 17.18 30.04
C SER A 321 -11.02 17.20 28.52
N THR A 322 -10.92 18.41 28.00
CA THR A 322 -10.50 18.72 26.63
C THR A 322 -9.11 18.11 26.39
N VAL A 323 -9.02 17.12 25.50
CA VAL A 323 -7.75 16.56 25.04
C VAL A 323 -7.52 16.98 23.59
N ASP A 324 -6.55 17.87 23.44
CA ASP A 324 -5.82 18.19 22.23
C ASP A 324 -5.07 16.93 21.75
N ARG A 325 -5.29 16.49 20.50
CA ARG A 325 -4.74 15.23 19.95
C ARG A 325 -3.53 15.52 19.06
N THR A 326 -2.35 15.51 19.66
CA THR A 326 -1.07 15.34 18.94
C THR A 326 -0.84 13.86 18.62
N ALA A 327 -0.44 13.56 17.39
CA ALA A 327 -0.12 12.21 16.91
C ALA A 327 0.95 11.52 17.78
N ASP A 328 0.74 10.22 18.06
CA ASP A 328 1.64 9.36 18.83
C ASP A 328 2.98 9.16 18.10
N VAL A 329 3.94 10.05 18.37
CA VAL A 329 5.36 9.77 18.18
C VAL A 329 5.81 8.94 19.38
N LEU A 330 6.28 7.73 19.13
CA LEU A 330 6.83 6.85 20.15
C LEU A 330 8.16 7.40 20.68
N LEU A 331 8.08 8.23 21.72
CA LEU A 331 9.25 8.63 22.50
C LEU A 331 9.59 7.53 23.52
N HIS A 332 10.52 6.65 23.16
CA HIS A 332 11.27 5.85 24.14
C HIS A 332 12.73 6.27 24.07
N ALA A 333 13.21 6.89 25.16
CA ALA A 333 14.58 7.37 25.28
C ALA A 333 15.55 6.19 25.44
N ALA A 334 16.13 5.71 24.34
CA ALA A 334 17.26 4.79 24.36
C ALA A 334 18.59 5.56 24.45
N PRO A 335 19.58 5.10 25.25
CA PRO A 335 20.88 5.76 25.36
C PRO A 335 21.66 5.70 24.03
N ALA A 336 22.40 6.78 23.73
CA ALA A 336 23.13 6.95 22.48
C ALA A 336 24.21 5.87 22.24
N LEU A 337 24.15 5.20 21.08
CA LEU A 337 25.13 4.18 20.67
C LEU A 337 26.36 4.81 19.98
N HIS A 338 27.52 4.52 20.53
CA HIS A 338 28.61 3.98 19.72
C HIS A 338 28.29 2.50 19.45
N THR A 339 28.56 2.02 18.23
CA THR A 339 28.43 0.62 17.78
C THR A 339 28.99 -0.35 18.83
N GLN A 340 28.13 -0.88 19.69
CA GLN A 340 28.44 -2.01 20.57
C GLN A 340 27.62 -3.22 20.14
N PRO A 341 28.21 -4.44 20.17
CA PRO A 341 27.44 -5.67 20.13
C PRO A 341 26.41 -5.64 21.26
N GLY A 342 25.12 -5.70 20.91
CA GLY A 342 24.02 -5.67 21.89
C GLY A 342 23.11 -4.44 21.85
N ALA A 343 23.03 -3.70 20.74
CA ALA A 343 21.93 -2.77 20.53
C ALA A 343 20.58 -3.52 20.66
N VAL A 344 19.73 -3.07 21.57
CA VAL A 344 18.40 -3.65 21.79
C VAL A 344 17.42 -2.86 20.93
N PHE A 345 16.97 -3.45 19.83
CA PHE A 345 16.04 -2.85 18.88
C PHE A 345 14.58 -2.97 19.31
N SER A 346 14.24 -3.98 20.12
CA SER A 346 12.86 -4.20 20.58
C SER A 346 12.28 -3.00 21.32
N VAL A 347 13.13 -2.19 21.98
CA VAL A 347 12.72 -0.98 22.71
C VAL A 347 12.05 0.06 21.82
N HIS A 348 12.24 -0.03 20.51
CA HIS A 348 11.63 0.83 19.52
C HIS A 348 10.25 0.36 19.05
N LEU A 349 9.83 -0.85 19.42
CA LEU A 349 8.56 -1.46 19.02
C LEU A 349 7.71 -1.79 20.26
N LYS A 350 6.47 -1.29 20.27
CA LYS A 350 5.55 -1.54 21.39
C LYS A 350 5.17 -3.03 21.48
N GLY A 351 5.10 -3.55 22.70
CA GLY A 351 4.53 -4.87 22.97
C GLY A 351 5.46 -6.05 22.67
N LEU A 352 6.73 -5.78 22.33
CA LEU A 352 7.73 -6.83 22.15
C LEU A 352 8.48 -7.12 23.45
N HIS A 353 8.67 -8.41 23.72
CA HIS A 353 9.47 -8.93 24.82
C HIS A 353 10.74 -9.55 24.24
N THR A 354 11.90 -8.92 24.48
CA THR A 354 13.20 -9.45 24.04
C THR A 354 13.51 -10.75 24.76
N LEU A 355 13.86 -11.78 23.99
CA LEU A 355 14.41 -13.01 24.54
C LEU A 355 15.87 -12.78 24.93
N THR A 356 16.27 -13.28 26.10
CA THR A 356 17.67 -13.16 26.55
C THR A 356 18.63 -14.03 25.74
N ALA A 357 18.15 -15.17 25.22
CA ALA A 357 18.92 -16.06 24.38
C ALA A 357 19.31 -15.39 23.04
N ARG A 358 20.45 -15.82 22.48
CA ARG A 358 20.95 -15.39 21.17
C ARG A 358 21.25 -16.60 20.31
N CYS A 359 21.04 -16.47 19.00
CA CYS A 359 21.44 -17.48 18.05
C CYS A 359 22.97 -17.50 17.93
N PRO A 360 23.64 -18.64 18.13
CA PRO A 360 25.11 -18.71 18.06
C PRO A 360 25.66 -18.51 16.64
N TYR A 361 24.81 -18.63 15.63
CA TYR A 361 25.21 -18.44 14.23
C TYR A 361 25.19 -16.97 13.81
N ASP A 362 24.38 -16.15 14.48
CA ASP A 362 24.36 -14.70 14.28
C ASP A 362 23.80 -13.98 15.51
N GLU A 363 24.71 -13.52 16.37
CA GLU A 363 24.36 -12.85 17.63
C GLU A 363 23.84 -11.40 17.42
N ALA A 364 23.99 -10.85 16.20
CA ALA A 364 23.53 -9.50 15.88
C ALA A 364 22.04 -9.45 15.52
N VAL A 365 21.39 -10.60 15.30
CA VAL A 365 19.94 -10.69 15.21
C VAL A 365 19.35 -10.87 16.61
N GLU A 366 18.57 -9.89 17.04
CA GLU A 366 17.80 -9.95 18.27
C GLU A 366 16.51 -10.76 18.04
N LEU A 367 16.14 -11.55 19.05
CA LEU A 367 14.90 -12.32 19.11
C LEU A 367 13.93 -11.63 20.07
N ALA A 368 12.68 -11.43 19.66
CA ALA A 368 11.63 -10.95 20.55
C ALA A 368 10.30 -11.65 20.27
N LEU A 369 9.37 -11.61 21.24
CA LEU A 369 8.02 -12.15 21.12
C LEU A 369 6.98 -11.04 21.36
N ASP A 370 5.91 -11.05 20.58
CA ASP A 370 4.74 -10.22 20.87
C ASP A 370 3.81 -10.87 21.90
N GLY A 371 2.71 -10.20 22.24
CA GLY A 371 1.71 -10.72 23.18
C GLY A 371 0.94 -11.96 22.70
N ALA A 372 1.02 -12.30 21.41
CA ALA A 372 0.43 -13.50 20.84
C ALA A 372 1.42 -14.68 20.79
N GLY A 373 2.69 -14.45 21.16
CA GLY A 373 3.76 -15.44 21.06
C GLY A 373 4.38 -15.54 19.67
N ALA A 374 4.08 -14.61 18.74
CA ALA A 374 4.70 -14.59 17.43
C ALA A 374 6.18 -14.18 17.54
N LEU A 375 7.04 -14.82 16.74
CA LEU A 375 8.47 -14.55 16.73
C LEU A 375 8.80 -13.30 15.89
N HIS A 376 9.56 -12.38 16.46
CA HIS A 376 10.12 -11.20 15.78
C HIS A 376 11.65 -11.30 15.75
N LEU A 377 12.23 -11.08 14.57
CA LEU A 377 13.67 -11.01 14.34
C LEU A 377 14.04 -9.57 14.05
N LEU A 378 14.92 -8.98 14.85
CA LEU A 378 15.30 -7.58 14.74
C LEU A 378 16.79 -7.46 14.46
N ALA A 379 17.18 -6.69 13.43
CA ALA A 379 18.58 -6.48 13.11
C ALA A 379 18.82 -5.12 12.47
N GLU A 380 20.06 -4.64 12.56
CA GLU A 380 20.54 -3.51 11.76
C GLU A 380 20.65 -3.89 10.28
N ALA A 381 20.41 -2.92 9.40
CA ALA A 381 20.57 -3.04 7.97
C ALA A 381 22.04 -3.23 7.59
N ARG A 382 22.39 -4.48 7.26
CA ARG A 382 23.67 -4.90 6.70
C ARG A 382 23.47 -5.89 5.55
N PRO A 383 24.45 -6.07 4.65
CA PRO A 383 24.29 -6.90 3.46
C PRO A 383 23.82 -8.34 3.76
N GLU A 384 24.25 -8.90 4.89
CA GLU A 384 23.96 -10.29 5.29
C GLU A 384 22.71 -10.43 6.17
N ALA A 385 22.02 -9.34 6.52
CA ALA A 385 20.92 -9.36 7.49
C ALA A 385 19.77 -10.28 7.07
N LEU A 386 19.43 -10.30 5.79
CA LEU A 386 18.33 -11.14 5.27
C LEU A 386 18.65 -12.62 5.33
N SER A 387 19.88 -13.00 4.96
CA SER A 387 20.35 -14.38 5.13
C SER A 387 20.43 -14.76 6.61
N ALA A 388 20.83 -13.83 7.48
CA ALA A 388 20.88 -14.05 8.91
C ALA A 388 19.49 -14.31 9.50
N PHE A 389 18.45 -13.58 9.06
CA PHE A 389 17.08 -13.86 9.49
C PHE A 389 16.66 -15.30 9.22
N ALA A 390 16.90 -15.83 8.02
CA ALA A 390 16.53 -17.21 7.70
C ALA A 390 17.23 -18.24 8.62
N ILE A 391 18.52 -18.04 8.89
CA ILE A 391 19.32 -18.91 9.77
C ILE A 391 18.80 -18.85 11.21
N VAL A 392 18.54 -17.64 11.69
CA VAL A 392 18.11 -17.39 13.08
C VAL A 392 16.67 -17.83 13.32
N GLU A 393 15.78 -17.66 12.33
CA GLU A 393 14.41 -18.17 12.36
C GLU A 393 14.40 -19.69 12.54
N GLU A 394 15.16 -20.41 11.71
CA GLU A 394 15.23 -21.87 11.75
C GLU A 394 15.86 -22.36 13.06
N TRP A 395 16.90 -21.68 13.54
CA TRP A 395 17.51 -21.97 14.83
C TRP A 395 16.50 -21.79 15.97
N ALA A 396 15.78 -20.67 16.01
CA ALA A 396 14.81 -20.37 17.07
C ALA A 396 13.67 -21.39 17.10
N ARG A 397 13.15 -21.80 15.93
CA ARG A 397 12.15 -22.87 15.82
C ARG A 397 12.67 -24.21 16.32
N THR A 398 13.84 -24.61 15.86
CA THR A 398 14.45 -25.90 16.24
C THR A 398 14.71 -25.98 17.75
N HIS A 399 15.03 -24.85 18.38
CA HIS A 399 15.39 -24.77 19.79
C HIS A 399 14.29 -24.16 20.66
N ALA A 400 13.05 -24.10 20.18
CA ALA A 400 11.91 -23.49 20.88
C ALA A 400 11.71 -24.02 22.30
N SER A 401 11.87 -25.34 22.49
CA SER A 401 11.76 -25.98 23.81
C SER A 401 12.83 -25.50 24.79
N LEU A 402 14.05 -25.25 24.33
CA LEU A 402 15.14 -24.71 25.15
C LEU A 402 14.91 -23.23 25.46
N LEU A 403 14.45 -22.45 24.47
CA LEU A 403 14.07 -21.05 24.68
C LEU A 403 12.99 -20.93 25.77
N ALA A 404 11.96 -21.79 25.73
CA ALA A 404 10.90 -21.88 26.73
C ALA A 404 11.38 -22.27 28.14
N MET A 405 12.53 -22.94 28.25
CA MET A 405 13.16 -23.26 29.55
C MET A 405 13.92 -22.06 30.12
N THR A 406 14.50 -21.22 29.26
CA THR A 406 15.31 -20.06 29.68
C THR A 406 14.49 -18.78 29.86
N ASP A 407 13.35 -18.66 29.18
CA ASP A 407 12.53 -17.46 29.17
C ASP A 407 11.04 -17.84 29.27
N GLU A 408 10.34 -17.26 30.25
CA GLU A 408 8.93 -17.57 30.49
C GLU A 408 8.04 -17.14 29.31
N HIS A 409 8.38 -16.03 28.64
CA HIS A 409 7.62 -15.56 27.48
C HIS A 409 7.73 -16.52 26.29
N ALA A 410 8.82 -17.29 26.19
CA ALA A 410 9.02 -18.26 25.11
C ALA A 410 8.20 -19.55 25.26
N ARG A 411 7.55 -19.80 26.41
CA ARG A 411 6.68 -20.97 26.59
C ARG A 411 5.46 -20.98 25.66
N GLY A 412 5.02 -19.80 25.23
CA GLY A 412 3.90 -19.61 24.30
C GLY A 412 4.33 -19.31 22.87
N MET A 413 5.60 -19.51 22.52
CA MET A 413 6.10 -19.15 21.19
C MET A 413 5.40 -19.99 20.10
N ASP A 414 4.79 -19.30 19.14
CA ASP A 414 4.20 -19.93 17.96
C ASP A 414 5.29 -20.29 16.95
N THR A 415 5.65 -21.57 16.89
CA THR A 415 6.64 -22.08 15.93
C THR A 415 6.04 -22.36 14.56
N SER A 416 4.71 -22.34 14.41
CA SER A 416 4.03 -22.67 13.16
C SER A 416 3.96 -21.49 12.19
N ALA A 417 3.90 -20.26 12.72
CA ALA A 417 3.88 -19.04 11.92
C ALA A 417 5.30 -18.60 11.45
N PRO A 418 5.42 -17.96 10.27
CA PRO A 418 6.65 -17.26 9.84
C PRO A 418 7.03 -16.16 10.83
N ALA A 419 8.32 -15.98 11.10
CA ALA A 419 8.78 -14.90 11.96
C ALA A 419 8.65 -13.53 11.27
N GLN A 420 8.26 -12.51 12.01
CA GLN A 420 8.25 -11.12 11.53
C GLN A 420 9.68 -10.58 11.51
N ARG A 421 10.11 -9.99 10.39
CA ARG A 421 11.48 -9.52 10.19
C ARG A 421 11.52 -7.99 10.24
N HIS A 422 12.29 -7.43 11.16
CA HIS A 422 12.43 -6.00 11.39
C HIS A 422 13.86 -5.57 11.10
N LEU A 423 14.04 -4.74 10.08
CA LEU A 423 15.33 -4.21 9.69
C LEU A 423 15.44 -2.73 10.03
N PHE A 424 16.42 -2.37 10.86
CA PHE A 424 16.63 -1.01 11.32
C PHE A 424 17.76 -0.36 10.53
N THR A 425 17.55 0.84 9.99
CA THR A 425 18.58 1.55 9.22
C THR A 425 18.62 3.02 9.58
N ASP A 426 19.79 3.65 9.53
CA ASP A 426 19.92 5.10 9.47
C ASP A 426 20.02 5.63 8.01
N SER A 427 20.05 4.72 7.03
CA SER A 427 20.29 4.99 5.63
C SER A 427 19.21 4.36 4.74
N PRO A 428 18.06 5.04 4.54
CA PRO A 428 16.92 4.48 3.81
C PRO A 428 17.25 4.14 2.34
N LYS A 429 18.31 4.74 1.79
CA LYS A 429 18.76 4.48 0.41
C LYS A 429 19.28 3.05 0.23
N THR A 430 19.95 2.47 1.22
CA THR A 430 20.58 1.14 1.10
C THR A 430 19.54 0.01 1.14
N VAL A 431 18.44 0.23 1.84
CA VAL A 431 17.36 -0.75 2.03
C VAL A 431 16.14 -0.51 1.14
N ARG A 432 16.23 0.41 0.17
CA ARG A 432 15.09 0.81 -0.69
C ARG A 432 14.39 -0.37 -1.36
N ARG A 433 15.15 -1.40 -1.75
CA ARG A 433 14.62 -2.61 -2.42
C ARG A 433 13.78 -3.50 -1.48
N LEU A 434 13.93 -3.34 -0.17
CA LEU A 434 13.26 -4.16 0.84
C LEU A 434 11.90 -3.60 1.25
N LEU A 435 11.57 -2.38 0.81
CA LEU A 435 10.32 -1.73 1.20
C LEU A 435 9.09 -2.35 0.54
N ASP A 436 9.31 -3.10 -0.54
CA ASP A 436 8.29 -3.86 -1.25
C ASP A 436 8.28 -5.35 -0.83
N THR A 437 9.03 -5.75 0.21
CA THR A 437 9.08 -7.15 0.69
C THR A 437 8.29 -7.34 2.00
N ASP A 438 8.33 -8.56 2.53
CA ASP A 438 7.79 -8.95 3.84
C ASP A 438 8.59 -8.39 5.03
N VAL A 439 9.72 -7.73 4.78
CA VAL A 439 10.59 -7.16 5.81
C VAL A 439 10.08 -5.78 6.22
N GLN A 440 9.81 -5.62 7.50
CA GLN A 440 9.43 -4.34 8.10
C GLN A 440 10.68 -3.49 8.30
N VAL A 441 10.80 -2.41 7.53
CA VAL A 441 11.98 -1.54 7.58
C VAL A 441 11.68 -0.34 8.47
N HIS A 442 12.60 -0.07 9.38
CA HIS A 442 12.50 0.98 10.38
C HIS A 442 13.65 1.99 10.20
N LEU A 443 13.32 3.26 10.01
CA LEU A 443 14.29 4.34 9.97
C LEU A 443 14.65 4.75 11.41
N LEU A 444 15.92 4.65 11.76
CA LEU A 444 16.51 5.17 12.98
C LEU A 444 16.96 6.62 12.74
N ALA A 445 16.43 7.54 13.55
CA ALA A 445 16.82 8.94 13.53
C ALA A 445 17.27 9.38 14.92
N LYS A 446 18.41 10.07 14.98
CA LYS A 446 18.84 10.76 16.21
C LYS A 446 18.03 12.05 16.35
N THR A 447 17.41 12.24 17.49
CA THR A 447 16.67 13.46 17.83
C THR A 447 17.02 13.91 19.25
N VAL A 448 16.71 15.16 19.58
CA VAL A 448 16.93 15.70 20.93
C VAL A 448 15.58 15.81 21.64
N VAL A 449 15.44 15.10 22.76
CA VAL A 449 14.27 15.16 23.64
C VAL A 449 14.73 15.66 25.00
N ASP A 450 14.16 16.76 25.47
CA ASP A 450 14.53 17.39 26.76
C ASP A 450 16.05 17.63 26.91
N GLY A 451 16.70 18.01 25.80
CA GLY A 451 18.14 18.25 25.77
C GLY A 451 19.02 17.00 25.78
N ARG A 452 18.43 15.79 25.62
CA ARG A 452 19.16 14.53 25.51
C ARG A 452 19.03 13.95 24.10
N ASP A 453 20.14 13.47 23.56
CA ASP A 453 20.14 12.70 22.33
C ASP A 453 19.42 11.37 22.56
N VAL A 454 18.35 11.15 21.79
CA VAL A 454 17.54 9.95 21.79
C VAL A 454 17.50 9.40 20.38
N LEU A 455 17.60 8.08 20.26
CA LEU A 455 17.33 7.40 19.00
C LEU A 455 15.83 7.08 18.93
N VAL A 456 15.15 7.61 17.91
CA VAL A 456 13.76 7.28 17.61
C VAL A 456 13.69 6.43 16.35
N SER A 457 12.63 5.65 16.24
CA SER A 457 12.39 4.77 15.10
C SER A 457 11.04 5.09 14.46
N ALA A 458 10.98 5.04 13.12
CA ALA A 458 9.76 5.16 12.36
C ALA A 458 9.69 4.07 11.27
N ALA A 459 8.58 3.35 11.19
CA ALA A 459 8.34 2.36 10.14
C ALA A 459 8.27 3.04 8.77
N LEU A 460 8.87 2.41 7.76
CA LEU A 460 8.88 2.89 6.37
C LEU A 460 7.87 2.15 5.47
N ASN A 461 7.42 0.96 5.84
CA ASN A 461 6.49 0.11 5.06
C ASN A 461 5.58 -0.78 5.93
#